data_AF-A0A1F8JIH4-F1
#
_entry.id   AF-A0A1F8JIH4-F1
#
_cell.length_a   1.000
_cell.length_b   1.000
_cell.length_c   1.000
_cell.angle_alpha   90.00
_cell.angle_beta   90.00
_cell.angle_gamma   90.00
#
_symmetry.space_group_name_H-M   'P 1'
#
loop_
_entity.id
_entity.type
_entity.pdbx_description
1 polymer ?
#
loop_
_entity_poly.entity_id
_entity_poly.type
_entity_poly.pdbx_seq_one_letter_code
_entity_poly.pdbx_strand_id
1 'polypeptide(L)'
;MKNISKPIEKRGIVVCLNQDCEWMLLWWLKNVRKFSNLPIMFVDLGMSSIAKSFCKKNGYYFDGRDFVFHFENIVPSKNVQNFLQNMHSEAVLNIRKYQFSKALSAINTIFEETLFLDIDIKVNYQLEKIFSNIEKKELAIAISIDIDLGLFFYYKLISIDEKIFNSGVIVYKHNSEIILKWAKKTFEESFDFVGDQDVLSRVIYENNSDIAILNGKWNYKYISEEDDVYIHHYIGGLNKINLFKKIYNNSFEI
;
A
#
# COMPACT_ATOMS: atom_id res chain seq x y z
N MET A 1 -9.80 -11.16 -14.37
CA MET A 1 -8.70 -11.91 -13.72
C MET A 1 -9.31 -12.84 -12.68
N LYS A 2 -8.94 -14.12 -12.65
CA LYS A 2 -9.29 -15.04 -11.56
C LYS A 2 -8.09 -15.14 -10.62
N ASN A 3 -8.34 -15.11 -9.32
CA ASN A 3 -7.33 -15.39 -8.32
C ASN A 3 -6.87 -16.85 -8.44
N ILE A 4 -5.56 -17.08 -8.38
CA ILE A 4 -4.95 -18.37 -8.68
C ILE A 4 -4.65 -19.15 -7.38
N SER A 5 -4.47 -18.47 -6.24
CA SER A 5 -4.12 -19.11 -4.97
C SER A 5 -5.36 -19.42 -4.13
N LYS A 6 -5.51 -20.67 -3.69
CA LYS A 6 -6.40 -21.01 -2.57
C LYS A 6 -5.74 -20.51 -1.28
N PRO A 7 -6.49 -19.86 -0.35
CA PRO A 7 -5.94 -19.51 0.95
C PRO A 7 -5.41 -20.74 1.68
N ILE A 8 -4.23 -20.61 2.29
CA ILE A 8 -3.63 -21.65 3.13
C ILE A 8 -3.52 -21.22 4.60
N GLU A 9 -3.71 -19.94 4.88
CA GLU A 9 -3.64 -19.34 6.20
C GLU A 9 -4.88 -18.46 6.45
N LYS A 10 -5.36 -18.41 7.69
CA LYS A 10 -6.59 -17.65 8.01
C LYS A 10 -6.37 -16.14 7.90
N ARG A 11 -5.28 -15.63 8.49
CA ARG A 11 -4.95 -14.20 8.54
C ARG A 11 -3.49 -14.02 8.26
N GLY A 12 -3.13 -12.94 7.58
CA GLY A 12 -1.73 -12.58 7.40
C GLY A 12 -1.52 -11.18 6.86
N ILE A 13 -0.25 -10.81 6.76
CA ILE A 13 0.20 -9.50 6.30
C ILE A 13 0.80 -9.64 4.91
N VAL A 14 0.46 -8.75 4.01
CA VAL A 14 1.12 -8.59 2.70
C VAL A 14 1.90 -7.28 2.68
N VAL A 15 3.15 -7.35 2.23
CA VAL A 15 4.00 -6.19 2.00
C VAL A 15 4.75 -6.35 0.68
N CYS A 16 4.81 -5.27 -0.10
CA CYS A 16 5.52 -5.24 -1.38
C CYS A 16 6.88 -4.56 -1.22
N LEU A 17 7.91 -5.11 -1.86
CA LEU A 17 9.29 -4.68 -1.69
C LEU A 17 10.03 -4.58 -3.02
N ASN A 18 10.83 -3.53 -3.15
CA ASN A 18 11.81 -3.32 -4.21
C ASN A 18 13.10 -2.79 -3.60
N GLN A 19 14.16 -2.64 -4.40
CA GLN A 19 15.46 -2.13 -3.92
C GLN A 19 15.39 -0.77 -3.22
N ASP A 20 14.54 0.15 -3.69
CA ASP A 20 14.46 1.52 -3.17
C ASP A 20 13.96 1.60 -1.72
N CYS A 21 13.29 0.55 -1.24
CA CYS A 21 12.72 0.48 0.11
C CYS A 21 13.40 -0.54 1.05
N GLU A 22 14.41 -1.27 0.58
CA GLU A 22 15.08 -2.33 1.36
C GLU A 22 15.73 -1.82 2.64
N TRP A 23 16.17 -0.56 2.66
CA TRP A 23 16.76 0.07 3.84
C TRP A 23 15.79 0.11 5.04
N MET A 24 14.48 0.02 4.81
CA MET A 24 13.48 -0.06 5.88
C MET A 24 13.19 -1.48 6.35
N LEU A 25 13.59 -2.52 5.60
CA LEU A 25 13.07 -3.89 5.75
C LEU A 25 13.29 -4.48 7.15
N LEU A 26 14.53 -4.41 7.67
CA LEU A 26 14.83 -4.94 8.99
C LEU A 26 14.12 -4.17 10.10
N TRP A 27 14.06 -2.84 9.98
CA TRP A 27 13.37 -1.98 10.92
C TRP A 27 11.87 -2.28 10.94
N TRP A 28 11.25 -2.36 9.76
CA TRP A 28 9.83 -2.63 9.60
C TRP A 28 9.47 -4.00 10.19
N LEU A 29 10.26 -5.05 9.88
CA LEU A 29 9.99 -6.37 10.43
C LEU A 29 10.07 -6.37 11.97
N LYS A 30 11.12 -5.77 12.54
CA LYS A 30 11.25 -5.63 14.00
C LYS A 30 10.09 -4.86 14.62
N ASN A 31 9.62 -3.82 13.92
CA ASN A 31 8.52 -2.98 14.36
C ASN A 31 7.19 -3.75 14.37
N VAL A 32 6.81 -4.37 13.25
CA VAL A 32 5.60 -5.19 13.13
C VAL A 32 5.61 -6.33 14.14
N ARG A 33 6.74 -7.03 14.31
CA ARG A 33 6.86 -8.18 15.23
C ARG A 33 6.74 -7.81 16.72
N LYS A 34 6.84 -6.54 17.10
CA LYS A 34 6.52 -6.11 18.47
C LYS A 34 5.03 -6.24 18.79
N PHE A 35 4.18 -6.13 17.76
CA PHE A 35 2.73 -6.01 17.93
C PHE A 35 1.93 -7.06 17.17
N SER A 36 2.59 -8.00 16.48
CA SER A 36 1.89 -9.07 15.76
C SER A 36 2.74 -10.31 15.52
N ASN A 37 2.08 -11.47 15.60
CA ASN A 37 2.64 -12.77 15.22
C ASN A 37 2.07 -13.30 13.91
N LEU A 38 1.30 -12.50 13.17
CA LEU A 38 0.72 -12.90 11.90
C LEU A 38 1.78 -13.38 10.91
N PRO A 39 1.49 -14.40 10.08
CA PRO A 39 2.35 -14.75 8.96
C PRO A 39 2.46 -13.56 8.01
N ILE A 40 3.63 -13.39 7.41
CA ILE A 40 3.93 -12.30 6.47
C ILE A 40 4.23 -12.92 5.12
N MET A 41 3.60 -12.40 4.08
CA MET A 41 3.96 -12.65 2.69
C MET A 41 4.67 -11.43 2.13
N PHE A 42 5.93 -11.64 1.75
CA PHE A 42 6.76 -10.66 1.07
C PHE A 42 6.60 -10.81 -0.44
N VAL A 43 6.20 -9.74 -1.10
CA VAL A 43 6.07 -9.70 -2.56
C VAL A 43 7.28 -9.01 -3.17
N ASP A 44 8.07 -9.76 -3.93
CA ASP A 44 9.25 -9.28 -4.64
C ASP A 44 8.85 -8.50 -5.89
N LEU A 45 9.03 -7.19 -5.87
CA LEU A 45 8.87 -6.29 -7.00
C LEU A 45 10.22 -5.84 -7.59
N GLY A 46 11.31 -6.56 -7.32
CA GLY A 46 12.65 -6.23 -7.82
C GLY A 46 13.70 -6.05 -6.73
N MET A 47 13.59 -6.79 -5.62
CA MET A 47 14.55 -6.80 -4.53
C MET A 47 15.95 -7.30 -4.96
N SER A 48 16.96 -6.93 -4.19
CA SER A 48 18.31 -7.48 -4.21
C SER A 48 18.32 -8.94 -3.73
N SER A 49 19.38 -9.68 -4.07
CA SER A 49 19.56 -11.06 -3.60
C SER A 49 19.59 -11.19 -2.07
N ILE A 50 20.17 -10.19 -1.39
CA ILE A 50 20.26 -10.13 0.07
C ILE A 50 18.87 -9.98 0.68
N ALA A 51 18.07 -9.01 0.21
CA ALA A 51 16.71 -8.81 0.70
C ALA A 51 15.78 -10.00 0.39
N LYS A 52 15.93 -10.64 -0.78
CA LYS A 52 15.19 -11.88 -1.10
C LYS A 52 15.51 -13.00 -0.12
N SER A 53 16.80 -13.23 0.17
CA SER A 53 17.24 -14.24 1.14
C SER A 53 16.67 -13.95 2.53
N PHE A 54 16.70 -12.68 2.95
CA PHE A 54 16.09 -12.23 4.20
C PHE A 54 14.58 -12.53 4.23
N CYS A 55 13.83 -12.15 3.20
CA CYS A 55 12.38 -12.36 3.15
C CYS A 55 12.00 -13.84 3.19
N LYS A 56 12.69 -14.69 2.41
CA LYS A 56 12.47 -16.15 2.39
C LYS A 56 12.72 -16.82 3.74
N LYS A 57 13.62 -16.27 4.56
CA LYS A 57 13.89 -16.77 5.92
C LYS A 57 12.81 -16.35 6.93
N ASN A 58 12.10 -15.24 6.68
CA ASN A 58 11.25 -14.58 7.67
C ASN A 58 9.74 -14.63 7.35
N GLY A 59 9.33 -15.26 6.24
CA GLY A 59 7.92 -15.39 5.87
C GLY A 59 7.73 -16.09 4.53
N TYR A 60 6.50 -16.02 4.02
CA TYR A 60 6.18 -16.47 2.68
C TYR A 60 6.76 -15.52 1.65
N TYR A 61 7.14 -16.05 0.49
CA TYR A 61 7.75 -15.30 -0.59
C TYR A 61 6.94 -15.49 -1.86
N PHE A 62 6.62 -14.38 -2.52
CA PHE A 62 5.97 -14.38 -3.82
C PHE A 62 6.79 -13.54 -4.80
N ASP A 63 7.03 -14.09 -5.99
CA ASP A 63 7.74 -13.38 -7.07
C ASP A 63 6.75 -12.57 -7.90
N GLY A 64 6.70 -11.26 -7.67
CA GLY A 64 5.80 -10.33 -8.36
C GLY A 64 6.50 -9.46 -9.41
N ARG A 65 7.72 -9.82 -9.84
CA ARG A 65 8.51 -8.97 -10.75
C ARG A 65 7.83 -8.76 -12.10
N ASP A 66 7.07 -9.74 -12.58
CA ASP A 66 6.30 -9.63 -13.81
C ASP A 66 5.24 -8.53 -13.76
N PHE A 67 4.75 -8.18 -12.56
CA PHE A 67 3.82 -7.06 -12.38
C PHE A 67 4.48 -5.74 -12.74
N VAL A 68 5.73 -5.55 -12.30
CA VAL A 68 6.50 -4.33 -12.54
C VAL A 68 6.78 -4.15 -14.03
N PHE A 69 7.15 -5.23 -14.73
CA PHE A 69 7.41 -5.18 -16.17
C PHE A 69 6.20 -4.73 -16.99
N HIS A 70 4.98 -5.11 -16.57
CA HIS A 70 3.75 -4.63 -17.19
C HIS A 70 3.61 -3.10 -17.09
N PHE A 71 3.83 -2.56 -15.89
CA PHE A 71 3.61 -1.13 -15.62
C PHE A 71 4.77 -0.23 -16.07
N GLU A 72 5.96 -0.76 -16.30
CA GLU A 72 7.16 0.00 -16.68
C GLU A 72 7.01 0.78 -17.99
N ASN A 73 6.20 0.27 -18.91
CA ASN A 73 6.02 0.85 -20.24
C ASN A 73 4.72 1.65 -20.37
N ILE A 74 3.97 1.85 -19.28
CA ILE A 74 2.69 2.57 -19.34
C ILE A 74 2.94 4.07 -19.35
N VAL A 75 2.60 4.69 -20.48
CA VAL A 75 2.63 6.14 -20.64
C VAL A 75 1.39 6.75 -19.98
N PRO A 76 1.52 7.62 -18.96
CA PRO A 76 0.37 8.29 -18.35
C PRO A 76 -0.39 9.16 -19.35
N SER A 77 -1.69 9.37 -19.13
CA SER A 77 -2.48 10.27 -19.96
C SER A 77 -2.06 11.73 -19.80
N LYS A 78 -2.50 12.58 -20.72
CA LYS A 78 -2.13 14.00 -20.72
C LYS A 78 -2.49 14.71 -19.42
N ASN A 79 -3.62 14.37 -18.81
CA ASN A 79 -4.04 14.96 -17.53
C ASN A 79 -3.09 14.57 -16.40
N VAL A 80 -2.73 13.29 -16.31
CA VAL A 80 -1.76 12.79 -15.33
C VAL A 80 -0.38 13.40 -15.57
N GLN A 81 0.09 13.46 -16.82
CA GLN A 81 1.36 14.11 -17.15
C GLN A 81 1.39 15.59 -16.73
N ASN A 82 0.34 16.34 -17.05
CA ASN A 82 0.22 17.75 -16.66
C ASN A 82 0.20 17.93 -15.14
N PHE A 83 -0.53 17.07 -14.42
CA PHE A 83 -0.56 17.10 -12.96
C PHE A 83 0.83 16.83 -12.38
N LEU A 84 1.49 15.77 -12.85
CA LEU A 84 2.81 15.37 -12.36
C LEU A 84 3.86 16.45 -12.64
N GLN A 85 3.90 17.03 -13.84
CA GLN A 85 4.85 18.10 -14.17
C GLN A 85 4.74 19.35 -13.28
N ASN A 86 3.53 19.66 -12.80
CA ASN A 86 3.28 20.87 -12.02
C ASN A 86 3.34 20.65 -10.50
N MET A 87 3.04 19.43 -10.02
CA MET A 87 2.80 19.17 -8.60
C MET A 87 3.76 18.16 -7.98
N HIS A 88 4.41 17.33 -8.80
CA HIS A 88 5.20 16.21 -8.30
C HIS A 88 6.54 16.10 -9.01
N SER A 89 7.51 15.54 -8.30
CA SER A 89 8.81 15.28 -8.90
C SER A 89 8.72 14.09 -9.87
N GLU A 90 9.65 14.04 -10.82
CA GLU A 90 9.93 12.88 -11.68
C GLU A 90 10.03 11.56 -10.88
N ALA A 91 10.38 11.63 -9.60
CA ALA A 91 10.36 10.50 -8.69
C ALA A 91 8.98 9.81 -8.61
N VAL A 92 7.86 10.54 -8.70
CA VAL A 92 6.52 9.92 -8.68
C VAL A 92 6.30 9.05 -9.92
N LEU A 93 6.73 9.50 -11.11
CA LEU A 93 6.67 8.68 -12.32
C LEU A 93 7.44 7.37 -12.16
N ASN A 94 8.63 7.42 -11.54
CA ASN A 94 9.50 6.26 -11.38
C ASN A 94 8.93 5.21 -10.40
N ILE A 95 8.15 5.63 -9.40
CA ILE A 95 7.59 4.70 -8.40
C ILE A 95 6.22 4.13 -8.80
N ARG A 96 5.54 4.71 -9.79
CA ARG A 96 4.19 4.28 -10.22
C ARG A 96 4.10 2.80 -10.55
N LYS A 97 5.13 2.24 -11.20
CA LYS A 97 5.16 0.81 -11.52
C LYS A 97 5.08 -0.10 -10.29
N TYR A 98 5.72 0.31 -9.19
CA TYR A 98 5.66 -0.42 -7.92
C TYR A 98 4.35 -0.18 -7.18
N GLN A 99 3.83 1.05 -7.21
CA GLN A 99 2.52 1.39 -6.65
C GLN A 99 1.40 0.56 -7.30
N PHE A 100 1.30 0.57 -8.63
CA PHE A 100 0.27 -0.20 -9.34
C PHE A 100 0.42 -1.71 -9.17
N SER A 101 1.65 -2.21 -8.97
CA SER A 101 1.88 -3.63 -8.68
C SER A 101 1.19 -4.09 -7.39
N LYS A 102 0.93 -3.19 -6.43
CA LYS A 102 0.22 -3.53 -5.18
C LYS A 102 -1.14 -4.18 -5.41
N ALA A 103 -1.89 -3.72 -6.42
CA ALA A 103 -3.21 -4.27 -6.73
C ALA A 103 -3.12 -5.73 -7.21
N LEU A 104 -2.12 -6.04 -8.03
CA LEU A 104 -1.84 -7.41 -8.47
C LEU A 104 -1.29 -8.27 -7.33
N SER A 105 -0.47 -7.70 -6.46
CA SER A 105 0.00 -8.37 -5.24
C SER A 105 -1.15 -8.72 -4.29
N ALA A 106 -2.14 -7.84 -4.15
CA ALA A 106 -3.28 -8.04 -3.27
C ALA A 106 -4.15 -9.24 -3.70
N ILE A 107 -4.38 -9.42 -5.00
CA ILE A 107 -5.10 -10.61 -5.49
C ILE A 107 -4.28 -11.90 -5.35
N ASN A 108 -2.94 -11.85 -5.22
CA ASN A 108 -2.11 -13.05 -5.07
C ASN A 108 -1.86 -13.45 -3.61
N THR A 109 -2.62 -12.88 -2.67
CA THR A 109 -2.52 -13.25 -1.26
C THR A 109 -2.84 -14.73 -1.01
N ILE A 110 -2.14 -15.32 -0.05
CA ILE A 110 -2.35 -16.68 0.45
C ILE A 110 -3.22 -16.74 1.72
N PHE A 111 -3.72 -15.58 2.18
CA PHE A 111 -4.52 -15.44 3.39
C PHE A 111 -6.01 -15.33 3.07
N GLU A 112 -6.87 -15.90 3.92
CA GLU A 112 -8.33 -15.72 3.84
C GLU A 112 -8.73 -14.28 4.20
N GLU A 113 -8.06 -13.69 5.18
CA GLU A 113 -8.17 -12.28 5.53
C GLU A 113 -6.77 -11.65 5.49
N THR A 114 -6.59 -10.62 4.67
CA THR A 114 -5.29 -9.97 4.47
C THR A 114 -5.28 -8.58 5.09
N LEU A 115 -4.19 -8.28 5.80
CA LEU A 115 -3.77 -6.92 6.11
C LEU A 115 -2.63 -6.52 5.15
N PHE A 116 -2.91 -5.64 4.19
CA PHE A 116 -1.87 -5.04 3.35
C PHE A 116 -1.25 -3.86 4.09
N LEU A 117 0.08 -3.82 4.16
CA LEU A 117 0.83 -2.74 4.78
C LEU A 117 1.90 -2.22 3.84
N ASP A 118 2.01 -0.90 3.77
CA ASP A 118 3.20 -0.25 3.24
C ASP A 118 4.41 -0.44 4.15
N ILE A 119 5.60 -0.34 3.56
CA ILE A 119 6.88 -0.60 4.23
C ILE A 119 7.36 0.59 5.10
N ASP A 120 6.83 1.78 4.85
CA ASP A 120 7.12 3.04 5.54
C ASP A 120 6.12 3.34 6.66
N ILE A 121 5.69 2.29 7.38
CA ILE A 121 4.79 2.40 8.53
C ILE A 121 5.45 1.98 9.84
N LYS A 122 5.04 2.61 10.95
CA LYS A 122 5.36 2.21 12.32
C LYS A 122 4.10 1.76 13.03
N VAL A 123 4.15 0.58 13.63
CA VAL A 123 3.06 0.00 14.41
C VAL A 123 3.25 0.32 15.89
N ASN A 124 2.17 0.69 16.56
CA ASN A 124 2.12 0.94 18.01
C ASN A 124 1.00 0.12 18.69
N TYR A 125 0.27 -0.70 17.95
CA TYR A 125 -0.91 -1.40 18.44
C TYR A 125 -1.05 -2.79 17.83
N GLN A 126 -1.76 -3.66 18.55
CA GLN A 126 -1.93 -5.07 18.18
C GLN A 126 -2.68 -5.22 16.85
N LEU A 127 -1.98 -5.69 15.80
CA LEU A 127 -2.51 -5.68 14.43
C LEU A 127 -3.68 -6.63 14.22
N GLU A 128 -3.75 -7.73 14.97
CA GLU A 128 -4.83 -8.71 14.86
C GLU A 128 -6.22 -8.10 15.11
N LYS A 129 -6.29 -6.97 15.83
CA LYS A 129 -7.55 -6.28 16.12
C LYS A 129 -8.16 -5.60 14.90
N ILE A 130 -7.36 -5.29 13.87
CA ILE A 130 -7.85 -4.59 12.68
C ILE A 130 -8.86 -5.43 11.87
N PHE A 131 -8.78 -6.76 11.96
CA PHE A 131 -9.66 -7.68 11.24
C PHE A 131 -11.12 -7.62 11.69
N SER A 132 -11.40 -7.10 12.89
CA SER A 132 -12.78 -6.88 13.35
C SER A 132 -13.56 -5.92 12.41
N ASN A 133 -12.87 -5.05 11.67
CA ASN A 133 -13.49 -4.10 10.75
C ASN A 133 -14.07 -4.77 9.49
N ILE A 134 -13.71 -6.01 9.19
CA ILE A 134 -14.20 -6.75 8.01
C ILE A 134 -15.06 -7.97 8.38
N GLU A 135 -15.55 -8.08 9.62
CA GLU A 135 -16.46 -9.20 9.97
C GLU A 135 -17.70 -9.21 9.06
N LYS A 136 -18.29 -8.04 8.81
CA LYS A 136 -19.51 -7.84 8.02
C LYS A 136 -19.28 -7.19 6.64
N LYS A 137 -18.04 -6.83 6.32
CA LYS A 137 -17.67 -6.13 5.07
C LYS A 137 -16.56 -6.91 4.37
N GLU A 138 -16.33 -6.67 3.10
CA GLU A 138 -15.23 -7.31 2.38
C GLU A 138 -13.90 -6.56 2.50
N LEU A 139 -13.96 -5.24 2.74
CA LEU A 139 -12.82 -4.35 2.75
C LEU A 139 -12.98 -3.27 3.81
N ALA A 140 -11.88 -2.94 4.47
CA ALA A 140 -11.75 -1.79 5.37
C ALA A 140 -10.52 -0.96 4.99
N ILE A 141 -10.70 0.36 4.88
CA ILE A 141 -9.64 1.31 4.49
C ILE A 141 -9.88 2.69 5.13
N ALA A 142 -8.83 3.48 5.31
CA ALA A 142 -8.91 4.83 5.85
C ALA A 142 -9.07 5.88 4.73
N ILE A 143 -9.79 6.97 5.02
CA ILE A 143 -9.87 8.14 4.13
C ILE A 143 -8.51 8.85 4.13
N SER A 144 -8.04 9.25 2.94
CA SER A 144 -6.85 10.09 2.82
C SER A 144 -7.19 11.54 3.20
N ILE A 145 -6.43 12.10 4.12
CA ILE A 145 -6.56 13.50 4.58
C ILE A 145 -5.49 14.42 3.97
N ASP A 146 -4.62 13.86 3.14
CA ASP A 146 -3.38 14.50 2.68
C ASP A 146 -3.37 14.88 1.20
N ILE A 147 -4.52 14.78 0.54
CA ILE A 147 -4.69 15.08 -0.87
C ILE A 147 -5.43 16.40 -1.03
N ASP A 148 -4.86 17.29 -1.84
CA ASP A 148 -5.54 18.49 -2.30
C ASP A 148 -6.57 18.11 -3.37
N LEU A 149 -7.81 17.87 -2.93
CA LEU A 149 -8.93 17.52 -3.80
C LEU A 149 -9.24 18.61 -4.83
N GLY A 150 -8.94 19.88 -4.51
CA GLY A 150 -9.14 21.00 -5.44
C GLY A 150 -8.23 20.88 -6.66
N LEU A 151 -6.97 20.49 -6.43
CA LEU A 151 -6.02 20.23 -7.52
C LEU A 151 -6.41 19.00 -8.34
N PHE A 152 -6.77 17.88 -7.69
CA PHE A 152 -7.22 16.69 -8.41
C PHE A 152 -8.44 16.99 -9.30
N PHE A 153 -9.38 17.80 -8.79
CA PHE A 153 -10.55 18.24 -9.55
C PHE A 153 -10.16 19.14 -10.74
N TYR A 154 -9.26 20.11 -10.51
CA TYR A 154 -8.77 21.00 -11.57
C TYR A 154 -8.15 20.24 -12.75
N TYR A 155 -7.37 19.19 -12.45
CA TYR A 155 -6.75 18.32 -13.47
C TYR A 155 -7.67 17.21 -13.98
N LYS A 156 -8.95 17.17 -13.57
CA LYS A 156 -9.95 16.16 -13.95
C LYS A 156 -9.52 14.72 -13.60
N LEU A 157 -8.83 14.57 -12.47
CA LEU A 157 -8.37 13.27 -11.95
C LEU A 157 -9.39 12.63 -10.99
N ILE A 158 -10.30 13.42 -10.45
CA ILE A 158 -11.32 12.97 -9.49
C ILE A 158 -12.69 13.56 -9.83
N SER A 159 -13.75 12.82 -9.51
CA SER A 159 -15.13 13.33 -9.54
C SER A 159 -15.46 14.15 -8.28
N ILE A 160 -16.47 15.01 -8.33
CA ILE A 160 -16.81 15.91 -7.22
C ILE A 160 -17.26 15.18 -5.94
N ASP A 161 -17.94 14.04 -6.11
CA ASP A 161 -18.47 13.24 -4.99
C ASP A 161 -17.54 12.07 -4.63
N GLU A 162 -16.41 11.93 -5.32
CA GLU A 162 -15.46 10.84 -5.12
C GLU A 162 -14.53 11.17 -3.94
N LYS A 163 -14.36 10.19 -3.06
CA LYS A 163 -13.45 10.27 -1.90
C LYS A 163 -12.17 9.53 -2.24
N ILE A 164 -11.02 10.08 -1.81
CA ILE A 164 -9.76 9.35 -1.89
C ILE A 164 -9.49 8.61 -0.57
N PHE A 165 -9.07 7.36 -0.70
CA PHE A 165 -8.65 6.51 0.39
C PHE A 165 -7.14 6.29 0.34
N ASN A 166 -6.50 6.08 1.49
CA ASN A 166 -5.08 5.80 1.56
C ASN A 166 -4.83 4.28 1.51
N SER A 167 -4.13 3.81 0.47
CA SER A 167 -3.88 2.38 0.23
C SER A 167 -2.74 1.77 1.05
N GLY A 168 -2.08 2.56 1.92
CA GLY A 168 -0.95 2.06 2.72
C GLY A 168 -1.34 1.12 3.86
N VAL A 169 -2.63 1.10 4.23
CA VAL A 169 -3.20 0.14 5.18
C VAL A 169 -4.58 -0.27 4.69
N ILE A 170 -4.72 -1.52 4.28
CA ILE A 170 -5.99 -2.09 3.78
C ILE A 170 -6.21 -3.43 4.46
N VAL A 171 -7.43 -3.68 4.93
CA VAL A 171 -7.85 -5.01 5.38
C VAL A 171 -8.90 -5.54 4.42
N TYR A 172 -8.76 -6.77 3.95
CA TYR A 172 -9.73 -7.33 3.00
C TYR A 172 -9.85 -8.84 3.09
N LYS A 173 -10.99 -9.36 2.64
CA LYS A 173 -11.22 -10.80 2.45
C LYS A 173 -10.65 -11.26 1.12
N HIS A 174 -10.08 -12.46 1.11
CA HIS A 174 -9.66 -13.15 -0.08
C HIS A 174 -10.81 -13.21 -1.09
N ASN A 175 -10.50 -12.97 -2.36
CA ASN A 175 -11.49 -12.87 -3.44
C ASN A 175 -12.56 -11.78 -3.26
N SER A 176 -12.31 -10.76 -2.42
CA SER A 176 -13.19 -9.58 -2.39
C SER A 176 -13.37 -9.03 -3.80
N GLU A 177 -14.62 -8.76 -4.15
CA GLU A 177 -14.97 -8.24 -5.48
C GLU A 177 -14.29 -6.89 -5.73
N ILE A 178 -14.18 -6.06 -4.68
CA ILE A 178 -13.54 -4.74 -4.73
C ILE A 178 -12.05 -4.88 -5.07
N ILE A 179 -11.35 -5.81 -4.44
CA ILE A 179 -9.91 -6.04 -4.70
C ILE A 179 -9.68 -6.61 -6.10
N LEU A 180 -10.56 -7.50 -6.57
CA LEU A 180 -10.50 -8.03 -7.95
C LEU A 180 -10.74 -6.92 -8.99
N LYS A 181 -11.70 -6.03 -8.74
CA LYS A 181 -11.96 -4.85 -9.58
C LYS A 181 -10.81 -3.86 -9.55
N TRP A 182 -10.20 -3.63 -8.39
CA TRP A 182 -9.00 -2.80 -8.25
C TRP A 182 -7.84 -3.32 -9.08
N ALA A 183 -7.53 -4.62 -8.99
CA ALA A 183 -6.50 -5.26 -9.80
C ALA A 183 -6.80 -5.14 -11.30
N LYS A 184 -8.04 -5.43 -11.71
CA LYS A 184 -8.46 -5.32 -13.12
C LYS A 184 -8.31 -3.89 -13.64
N LYS A 185 -8.89 -2.91 -12.94
CA LYS A 185 -8.85 -1.50 -13.35
C LYS A 185 -7.43 -0.96 -13.36
N THR A 186 -6.60 -1.36 -12.39
CA THR A 186 -5.18 -0.99 -12.37
C THR A 186 -4.48 -1.54 -13.61
N PHE A 187 -4.70 -2.82 -13.94
CA PHE A 187 -4.07 -3.43 -15.11
C PHE A 187 -4.48 -2.80 -16.44
N GLU A 188 -5.77 -2.45 -16.58
CA GLU A 188 -6.36 -1.97 -17.83
C GLU A 188 -6.27 -0.45 -18.00
N GLU A 189 -6.31 0.32 -16.91
CA GLU A 189 -6.56 1.76 -16.94
C GLU A 189 -5.54 2.60 -16.14
N SER A 190 -4.44 2.01 -15.62
CA SER A 190 -3.47 2.75 -14.79
C SER A 190 -2.86 4.01 -15.45
N PHE A 191 -2.92 4.13 -16.77
CA PHE A 191 -2.45 5.32 -17.47
C PHE A 191 -3.23 6.59 -17.07
N ASP A 192 -4.47 6.48 -16.62
CA ASP A 192 -5.33 7.61 -16.24
C ASP A 192 -5.26 7.99 -14.75
N PHE A 193 -4.43 7.31 -13.96
CA PHE A 193 -4.36 7.51 -12.51
C PHE A 193 -2.96 7.93 -12.07
N VAL A 194 -2.86 8.71 -10.98
CA VAL A 194 -1.55 9.13 -10.45
C VAL A 194 -0.87 7.95 -9.76
N GLY A 195 -1.60 7.22 -8.91
CA GLY A 195 -1.12 6.01 -8.24
C GLY A 195 -2.23 5.00 -7.94
N ASP A 196 -1.87 3.93 -7.24
CA ASP A 196 -2.75 2.78 -6.99
C ASP A 196 -3.96 3.12 -6.10
N GLN A 197 -3.78 4.03 -5.15
CA GLN A 197 -4.85 4.47 -4.25
C GLN A 197 -5.97 5.19 -5.00
N ASP A 198 -5.64 5.91 -6.08
CA ASP A 198 -6.63 6.62 -6.89
C ASP A 198 -7.48 5.62 -7.67
N VAL A 199 -6.85 4.57 -8.19
CA VAL A 199 -7.56 3.47 -8.87
C VAL A 199 -8.53 2.78 -7.91
N LEU A 200 -8.08 2.47 -6.69
CA LEU A 200 -8.93 1.83 -5.67
C LEU A 200 -10.10 2.74 -5.28
N SER A 201 -9.83 4.03 -5.08
CA SER A 201 -10.84 5.03 -4.77
C SER A 201 -11.89 5.13 -5.88
N ARG A 202 -11.44 5.14 -7.14
CA ARG A 202 -12.33 5.14 -8.31
C ARG A 202 -13.19 3.88 -8.38
N VAL A 203 -12.62 2.71 -8.13
CA VAL A 203 -13.38 1.45 -8.07
C VAL A 203 -14.46 1.50 -7.00
N ILE A 204 -14.12 1.97 -5.80
CA ILE A 204 -15.09 2.12 -4.70
C ILE A 204 -16.24 3.04 -5.12
N TYR A 205 -15.90 4.19 -5.72
CA TYR A 205 -16.86 5.19 -6.18
C TYR A 205 -17.77 4.68 -7.31
N GLU A 206 -17.20 4.20 -8.42
CA GLU A 206 -17.94 3.74 -9.61
C GLU A 206 -18.91 2.59 -9.30
N ASN A 207 -18.57 1.77 -8.29
CA ASN A 207 -19.38 0.61 -7.91
C ASN A 207 -20.27 0.87 -6.69
N ASN A 208 -20.25 2.08 -6.11
CA ASN A 208 -20.91 2.40 -4.84
C ASN A 208 -20.65 1.31 -3.78
N SER A 209 -19.38 0.93 -3.63
CA SER A 209 -18.99 -0.25 -2.87
C SER A 209 -19.24 -0.09 -1.38
N ASP A 210 -19.84 -1.09 -0.75
CA ASP A 210 -20.11 -1.10 0.68
C ASP A 210 -18.86 -1.53 1.47
N ILE A 211 -18.12 -0.55 1.97
CA ILE A 211 -16.85 -0.73 2.69
C ILE A 211 -16.94 -0.31 4.16
N ALA A 212 -16.04 -0.86 4.99
CA ALA A 212 -15.80 -0.31 6.31
C ALA A 212 -14.79 0.86 6.23
N ILE A 213 -15.08 1.95 6.92
CA ILE A 213 -14.14 3.06 7.07
C ILE A 213 -13.32 2.84 8.33
N LEU A 214 -12.01 2.69 8.18
CA LEU A 214 -11.10 2.59 9.31
C LEU A 214 -11.01 3.95 10.03
N ASN A 215 -10.92 3.90 11.35
CA ASN A 215 -10.49 5.05 12.15
C ASN A 215 -9.11 5.52 11.65
N GLY A 216 -8.92 6.84 11.51
CA GLY A 216 -7.66 7.44 11.04
C GLY A 216 -6.42 7.01 11.85
N LYS A 217 -6.58 6.56 13.10
CA LYS A 217 -5.50 5.97 13.91
C LYS A 217 -4.85 4.74 13.28
N TRP A 218 -5.55 4.00 12.42
CA TRP A 218 -5.02 2.84 11.71
C TRP A 218 -4.17 3.19 10.49
N ASN A 219 -4.16 4.44 10.03
CA ASN A 219 -3.34 4.89 8.92
C ASN A 219 -3.06 6.38 9.07
N TYR A 220 -2.42 6.74 10.19
CA TYR A 220 -2.19 8.12 10.57
C TYR A 220 -0.99 8.67 9.83
N LYS A 221 -1.17 9.71 9.01
CA LYS A 221 -0.04 10.41 8.39
C LYS A 221 0.88 10.95 9.47
N TYR A 222 2.14 10.55 9.43
CA TYR A 222 3.13 10.99 10.41
C TYR A 222 3.31 12.51 10.33
N ILE A 223 3.00 13.18 11.43
CA ILE A 223 3.27 14.60 11.70
C ILE A 223 4.21 14.67 12.91
N SER A 224 3.85 13.96 13.97
CA SER A 224 4.61 13.78 15.21
C SER A 224 4.38 12.39 15.78
N GLU A 225 5.23 11.99 16.73
CA GLU A 225 4.98 10.79 17.53
C GLU A 225 3.77 11.01 18.44
N GLU A 226 2.81 10.09 18.40
CA GLU A 226 1.59 10.10 19.19
C GLU A 226 1.31 8.70 19.73
N ASP A 227 1.05 8.62 21.04
CA ASP A 227 0.86 7.36 21.76
C ASP A 227 -0.51 6.72 21.47
N ASP A 228 -1.52 7.52 21.12
CA ASP A 228 -2.89 7.08 20.85
C ASP A 228 -3.14 6.80 19.35
N VAL A 229 -2.07 6.58 18.58
CA VAL A 229 -2.11 6.21 17.16
C VAL A 229 -1.68 4.75 17.01
N TYR A 230 -2.42 3.97 16.22
CA TYR A 230 -2.16 2.55 16.03
C TYR A 230 -1.09 2.29 14.98
N ILE A 231 -1.14 3.03 13.87
CA ILE A 231 -0.14 2.96 12.80
C ILE A 231 0.19 4.38 12.35
N HIS A 232 1.48 4.73 12.45
CA HIS A 232 2.07 5.95 11.88
C HIS A 232 2.59 5.63 10.47
N HIS A 233 2.12 6.36 9.48
CA HIS A 233 2.51 6.21 8.08
C HIS A 233 3.40 7.37 7.64
N TYR A 234 4.66 7.07 7.33
CA TYR A 234 5.67 8.05 6.89
C TYR A 234 5.53 8.41 5.41
N ILE A 235 4.30 8.75 4.99
CA ILE A 235 3.98 9.11 3.61
C ILE A 235 4.68 10.41 3.18
N GLY A 236 5.22 10.41 1.97
CA GLY A 236 5.91 11.55 1.36
C GLY A 236 7.41 11.64 1.68
N GLY A 237 8.15 12.35 0.83
CA GLY A 237 9.62 12.37 0.87
C GLY A 237 10.21 12.89 2.19
N LEU A 238 9.66 13.97 2.76
CA LEU A 238 10.14 14.54 4.02
C LEU A 238 10.00 13.56 5.19
N ASN A 239 8.88 12.84 5.26
CA ASN A 239 8.66 11.84 6.30
C ASN A 239 9.58 10.62 6.13
N LYS A 240 9.85 10.20 4.89
CA LYS A 240 10.86 9.17 4.61
C LYS A 240 12.26 9.58 5.02
N ILE A 241 12.64 10.85 4.82
CA ILE A 241 13.93 11.40 5.29
C ILE A 241 13.98 11.36 6.82
N ASN A 242 12.90 11.73 7.51
CA ASN A 242 12.84 11.67 8.98
C ASN A 242 12.93 10.22 9.48
N LEU A 243 12.27 9.27 8.81
CA LEU A 243 12.38 7.86 9.11
C LEU A 243 13.81 7.34 8.89
N PHE A 244 14.45 7.71 7.77
CA PHE A 244 15.83 7.35 7.48
C PHE A 244 16.78 7.82 8.59
N LYS A 245 16.67 9.10 8.99
CA LYS A 245 17.43 9.64 10.13
C LYS A 245 17.17 8.85 11.41
N LYS A 246 15.93 8.50 11.70
CA LYS A 246 15.57 7.73 12.89
C LYS A 246 16.17 6.31 12.90
N ILE A 247 16.21 5.64 11.75
CA ILE A 247 16.78 4.30 11.63
C ILE A 247 18.30 4.35 11.78
N TYR A 248 18.97 5.30 11.11
CA TYR A 248 20.42 5.29 11.00
C TYR A 248 21.16 6.22 11.96
N ASN A 249 20.58 7.32 12.44
CA ASN A 249 21.26 8.21 13.39
C ASN A 249 21.34 7.62 14.81
N ASN A 250 20.36 6.82 15.23
CA ASN A 250 20.47 6.03 16.47
C ASN A 250 21.47 4.86 16.36
N SER A 251 22.16 4.72 15.21
CA SER A 251 23.21 3.72 14.97
C SER A 251 24.62 4.33 14.97
N PHE A 252 24.75 5.65 15.19
CA PHE A 252 26.03 6.37 15.24
C PHE A 252 26.45 6.82 16.66
N GLU A 253 25.72 6.43 17.70
CA GLU A 253 26.29 6.36 19.05
C GLU A 253 27.02 5.01 19.17
N ILE A 254 28.27 4.99 18.72
CA ILE A 254 29.27 3.95 19.02
C ILE A 254 29.98 4.34 20.31
#